data_AF-A0A3N9X8I6-F1
#
_entry.id   AF-A0A3N9X8I6-F1
#
_cell.length_a   1.000
_cell.length_b   1.000
_cell.length_c   1.000
_cell.angle_alpha   90.00
_cell.angle_beta   90.00
_cell.angle_gamma   90.00
#
_symmetry.space_group_name_H-M   'P 1'
#
loop_
_entity.id
_entity.type
_entity.pdbx_description
1 polymer ?
#
loop_
_entity_poly.entity_id
_entity_poly.type
_entity_poly.pdbx_seq_one_letter_code
_entity_poly.pdbx_strand_id
1 'polypeptide(L)'
;MARFDMSAIELRQQLYERLCEIVWDPKRLGFNLPPTVARHVVEQSDVSVAVPAQRVSAAVARRTRAYFGGVTVARLVTVGALSVGEELVLTYKRDRYLAHVNEAGQIELESGEAFDSPSPAGSTAAGKPTINGWSAWKVRRGGGLTPLHDVRADALSRGLLEVAT
;
A
#
# COMPACT_ATOMS: atom_id res chain seq x y z
N MET A 1 36.43 34.93 -13.37
CA MET A 1 35.52 33.77 -13.22
C MET A 1 34.43 34.15 -12.26
N ALA A 2 33.16 34.19 -12.70
CA ALA A 2 32.05 34.39 -11.78
C ALA A 2 32.01 33.19 -10.83
N ARG A 3 32.22 33.43 -9.54
CA ARG A 3 32.26 32.38 -8.53
C ARG A 3 30.81 32.06 -8.18
N PHE A 4 30.42 30.81 -8.32
CA PHE A 4 29.10 30.35 -7.89
C PHE A 4 29.10 30.26 -6.37
N ASP A 5 28.72 31.35 -5.71
CA ASP A 5 28.66 31.48 -4.26
C ASP A 5 27.24 31.24 -3.73
N MET A 6 27.07 31.31 -2.42
CA MET A 6 25.78 31.08 -1.77
C MET A 6 24.66 31.99 -2.29
N SER A 7 24.99 33.24 -2.67
CA SER A 7 24.01 34.18 -3.20
C SER A 7 23.47 33.74 -4.56
N ALA A 8 24.31 33.11 -5.40
CA ALA A 8 23.89 32.53 -6.66
C ALA A 8 22.98 31.30 -6.47
N ILE A 9 23.18 30.52 -5.40
CA ILE A 9 22.33 29.39 -5.03
C ILE A 9 20.96 29.89 -4.56
N GLU A 10 20.92 30.87 -3.66
CA GLU A 10 19.68 31.47 -3.15
C GLU A 10 18.86 32.11 -4.27
N LEU A 11 19.52 32.87 -5.16
CA LEU A 11 18.85 33.48 -6.30
C LEU A 11 18.27 32.43 -7.25
N ARG A 12 18.99 31.33 -7.48
CA ARG A 12 18.47 30.21 -8.28
C ARG A 12 17.27 29.52 -7.61
N GLN A 13 17.29 29.36 -6.30
CA GLN A 13 16.16 28.81 -5.55
C GLN A 13 14.92 29.69 -5.72
N GLN A 14 15.05 31.01 -5.52
CA GLN A 14 13.95 31.96 -5.69
C GLN A 14 13.37 31.91 -7.11
N LEU A 15 14.23 31.83 -8.13
CA LEU A 15 13.78 31.71 -9.52
C LEU A 15 13.02 30.41 -9.77
N TYR A 16 13.44 29.29 -9.17
CA TYR A 16 12.72 28.02 -9.30
C TYR A 16 11.40 28.00 -8.56
N GLU A 17 11.32 28.60 -7.37
CA GLU A 17 10.05 28.75 -6.65
C GLU A 17 9.06 29.56 -7.48
N ARG A 18 9.49 30.71 -8.03
CA ARG A 18 8.65 31.53 -8.92
C ARG A 18 8.23 30.80 -10.19
N LEU A 19 9.13 30.05 -10.81
CA LEU A 19 8.80 29.27 -11.99
C LEU A 19 7.75 28.20 -11.66
N CYS A 20 7.90 27.51 -10.53
CA CYS A 20 6.94 26.52 -10.06
C CYS A 20 5.57 27.13 -9.77
N GLU A 21 5.51 28.29 -9.11
CA GLU A 21 4.24 29.01 -8.86
C GLU A 21 3.50 29.35 -10.16
N ILE A 22 4.23 29.75 -11.20
CA ILE A 22 3.65 30.11 -12.50
C ILE A 22 3.17 28.88 -13.27
N VAL A 23 3.98 27.81 -13.27
CA VAL A 23 3.68 26.57 -14.00
C VAL A 23 2.56 25.78 -13.32
N TRP A 24 2.58 25.71 -12.00
CA TRP A 24 1.67 24.88 -11.19
C TRP A 24 0.51 25.67 -10.58
N ASP A 25 0.02 26.71 -11.26
CA ASP A 25 -1.20 27.40 -10.85
C ASP A 25 -2.44 26.49 -11.09
N PRO A 26 -3.10 26.02 -10.02
CA PRO A 26 -4.22 25.08 -10.14
C PRO A 26 -5.39 25.65 -10.94
N LYS A 27 -5.60 26.97 -10.91
CA LYS A 27 -6.67 27.64 -11.66
C LYS A 27 -6.38 27.63 -13.16
N ARG A 28 -5.14 27.93 -13.55
CA ARG A 28 -4.70 27.91 -14.96
C ARG A 28 -4.67 26.50 -15.53
N LEU A 29 -4.41 25.51 -14.68
CA LEU A 29 -4.41 24.09 -15.04
C LEU A 29 -5.81 23.45 -15.00
N GLY A 30 -6.86 24.19 -14.66
CA GLY A 30 -8.24 23.70 -14.68
C GLY A 30 -8.63 22.81 -13.49
N PHE A 31 -7.84 22.81 -12.42
CA PHE A 31 -8.18 22.10 -11.19
C PHE A 31 -9.20 22.91 -10.36
N ASN A 32 -10.34 22.30 -10.07
CA ASN A 32 -11.31 22.83 -9.11
C ASN A 32 -10.91 22.38 -7.70
N LEU A 33 -10.21 23.26 -6.98
CA LEU A 33 -9.83 23.00 -5.60
C LEU A 33 -11.06 23.08 -4.69
N PRO A 34 -11.27 22.11 -3.77
CA PRO A 34 -12.34 22.20 -2.80
C PRO A 34 -12.17 23.44 -1.89
N PRO A 35 -13.28 24.06 -1.46
CA PRO A 35 -13.27 25.36 -0.76
C PRO A 35 -12.46 25.35 0.54
N THR A 36 -12.27 24.18 1.16
CA THR A 36 -11.44 23.98 2.35
C THR A 36 -9.96 24.28 2.10
N VAL A 37 -9.45 23.94 0.91
CA VAL A 37 -8.05 24.18 0.53
C VAL A 37 -7.86 25.63 0.07
N ALA A 38 -8.84 26.18 -0.64
CA ALA A 38 -8.82 27.57 -1.10
C ALA A 38 -8.81 28.59 0.05
N ARG A 39 -9.51 28.31 1.17
CA ARG A 39 -9.50 29.17 2.36
C ARG A 39 -8.12 29.30 3.01
N HIS A 40 -7.37 28.20 3.11
CA HIS A 40 -6.05 28.21 3.73
C HIS A 40 -5.02 29.05 2.95
N VAL A 41 -5.15 29.13 1.62
CA VAL A 41 -4.23 29.92 0.77
C VAL A 41 -4.43 31.43 0.94
N VAL A 42 -5.65 31.88 1.27
CA VAL A 42 -5.96 33.32 1.37
C VAL A 42 -5.62 33.91 2.75
N GLU A 43 -5.58 33.09 3.81
CA GLU A 43 -5.28 33.56 5.17
C GLU A 43 -3.78 33.48 5.55
N GLN A 44 -2.93 32.84 4.75
CA GLN A 44 -1.52 32.58 5.08
C GLN A 44 -0.51 33.44 4.29
N SER A 45 -0.87 34.66 3.89
CA SER A 45 0.06 35.56 3.18
C SER A 45 1.10 36.25 4.07
N ASP A 46 1.23 35.89 5.36
CA ASP A 46 2.21 36.47 6.29
C ASP A 46 2.80 35.48 7.30
N VAL A 47 2.92 34.20 6.91
CA VAL A 47 3.60 33.20 7.74
C VAL A 47 4.75 32.60 6.94
N SER A 48 5.97 32.88 7.39
CA SER A 48 7.18 32.16 7.02
C SER A 48 6.85 30.67 7.04
N VAL A 49 6.85 30.05 5.86
CA VAL A 49 6.66 28.60 5.73
C VAL A 49 7.90 27.95 6.32
N ALA A 50 7.91 27.80 7.65
CA ALA A 50 8.63 26.72 8.29
C ALA A 50 8.01 25.48 7.68
N VAL A 51 8.66 24.94 6.64
CA VAL A 51 8.33 23.65 6.05
C VAL A 51 8.14 22.74 7.25
N PRO A 52 6.91 22.29 7.54
CA PRO A 52 6.74 21.43 8.68
C PRO A 52 7.50 20.19 8.26
N ALA A 53 8.65 19.97 8.89
CA ALA A 53 9.22 18.65 9.09
C ALA A 53 8.28 17.89 10.03
N GLN A 54 6.99 17.87 9.69
CA GLN A 54 6.06 16.87 10.10
C GLN A 54 6.63 15.63 9.47
N ARG A 55 7.52 14.97 10.22
CA ARG A 55 7.86 13.57 10.01
C ARG A 55 6.51 12.94 9.83
N VAL A 56 6.17 12.65 8.58
CA VAL A 56 5.00 11.86 8.24
C VAL A 56 5.12 10.68 9.18
N SER A 57 4.22 10.64 10.16
CA SER A 57 4.21 9.52 11.10
C SER A 57 4.19 8.27 10.22
N ALA A 58 4.85 7.20 10.63
CA ALA A 58 4.95 5.99 9.82
C ALA A 58 3.57 5.50 9.29
N ALA A 59 2.46 5.99 9.87
CA ALA A 59 1.10 5.88 9.37
C ALA A 59 0.82 6.50 7.98
N VAL A 60 1.41 7.64 7.61
CA VAL A 60 1.22 8.29 6.29
C VAL A 60 2.21 7.76 5.24
N ALA A 61 3.37 7.28 5.67
CA ALA A 61 4.32 6.56 4.80
C ALA A 61 3.87 5.13 4.46
N ARG A 62 2.74 4.66 5.00
CA ARG A 62 2.01 3.52 4.45
C ARG A 62 1.42 3.97 3.12
N ARG A 63 2.24 3.88 2.07
CA ARG A 63 1.80 3.77 0.67
C ARG A 63 0.42 3.15 0.67
N THR A 64 -0.51 3.81 -0.02
CA THR A 64 -1.85 3.36 -0.37
C THR A 64 -1.76 1.96 -0.99
N ARG A 65 -1.56 0.93 -0.15
CA ARG A 65 -1.70 -0.48 -0.50
C ARG A 65 -3.14 -0.55 -0.95
N ALA A 66 -3.38 -1.02 -2.16
CA ALA A 66 -4.72 -1.25 -2.65
C ALA A 66 -5.46 -2.14 -1.62
N TYR A 67 -6.23 -1.49 -0.75
CA TYR A 67 -7.02 -2.13 0.29
C TYR A 67 -8.17 -2.79 -0.45
N PHE A 68 -7.99 -4.06 -0.82
CA PHE A 68 -9.08 -4.90 -1.29
C PHE A 68 -10.00 -5.21 -0.10
N GLY A 69 -10.80 -4.21 0.32
CA GLY A 69 -11.88 -4.32 1.30
C GLY A 69 -11.46 -4.45 2.77
N GLY A 70 -10.26 -4.01 3.17
CA GLY A 70 -9.83 -4.06 4.58
C GLY A 70 -9.51 -5.46 5.13
N VAL A 71 -9.78 -6.52 4.37
CA VAL A 71 -9.55 -7.90 4.81
C VAL A 71 -8.09 -8.28 4.65
N THR A 72 -7.42 -8.55 5.77
CA THR A 72 -6.06 -9.09 5.82
C THR A 72 -6.08 -10.59 6.09
N VAL A 73 -4.96 -11.27 5.80
CA VAL A 73 -4.79 -12.70 6.13
C VAL A 73 -4.94 -12.91 7.64
N ALA A 74 -4.36 -12.01 8.45
CA ALA A 74 -4.54 -12.03 9.89
C ALA A 74 -6.01 -11.95 10.33
N ARG A 75 -6.84 -11.17 9.62
CA ARG A 75 -8.27 -11.12 9.89
C ARG A 75 -8.97 -12.42 9.55
N LEU A 76 -8.60 -13.07 8.43
CA LEU A 76 -9.11 -14.40 8.08
C LEU A 76 -8.76 -15.46 9.14
N VAL A 77 -7.56 -15.38 9.72
CA VAL A 77 -7.17 -16.24 10.85
C VAL A 77 -8.00 -15.94 12.10
N THR A 78 -8.14 -14.66 12.43
CA THR A 78 -8.91 -14.21 13.61
C THR A 78 -10.35 -14.71 13.58
N VAL A 79 -10.98 -14.72 12.40
CA VAL A 79 -12.38 -15.17 12.24
C VAL A 79 -12.51 -16.69 12.03
N GLY A 80 -11.40 -17.43 12.12
CA GLY A 80 -11.37 -18.88 11.91
C GLY A 80 -11.57 -19.32 10.46
N ALA A 81 -11.56 -18.38 9.51
CA ALA A 81 -11.64 -18.69 8.08
C ALA A 81 -10.32 -19.25 7.54
N LEU A 82 -9.19 -19.03 8.22
CA LEU A 82 -7.90 -19.69 8.01
C LEU A 82 -7.34 -20.17 9.35
N SER A 83 -6.56 -21.23 9.35
CA SER A 83 -5.88 -21.74 10.55
C SER A 83 -4.41 -21.33 10.56
N VAL A 84 -3.85 -21.12 11.74
CA VAL A 84 -2.40 -21.02 11.91
C VAL A 84 -1.77 -22.36 11.53
N GLY A 85 -0.69 -22.31 10.77
CA GLY A 85 -0.02 -23.47 10.18
C GLY A 85 -0.68 -24.01 8.91
N GLU A 86 -1.76 -23.38 8.41
CA GLU A 86 -2.42 -23.84 7.19
C GLU A 86 -1.49 -23.66 5.97
N GLU A 87 -1.31 -24.75 5.22
CA GLU A 87 -0.45 -24.78 4.04
C GLU A 87 -1.12 -24.07 2.86
N LEU A 88 -0.38 -23.11 2.30
CA LEU A 88 -0.71 -22.33 1.12
C LEU A 88 0.15 -22.79 -0.04
N VAL A 89 -0.52 -23.12 -1.14
CA VAL A 89 0.12 -23.58 -2.37
C VAL A 89 -0.07 -22.52 -3.44
N LEU A 90 1.02 -22.08 -4.05
CA LEU A 90 1.02 -21.26 -5.24
C LEU A 90 1.64 -22.05 -6.39
N THR A 91 0.99 -22.04 -7.55
CA THR A 91 1.52 -22.70 -8.75
C THR A 91 1.81 -21.64 -9.81
N TYR A 92 3.06 -21.59 -10.27
CA TYR A 92 3.48 -20.66 -11.31
C TYR A 92 4.47 -21.32 -12.26
N LYS A 93 4.25 -21.18 -13.58
CA LYS A 93 5.10 -21.80 -14.63
C LYS A 93 5.40 -23.30 -14.44
N ARG A 94 4.45 -24.05 -13.84
CA ARG A 94 4.54 -25.48 -13.45
C ARG A 94 5.35 -25.76 -12.17
N ASP A 95 6.00 -24.75 -11.61
CA ASP A 95 6.61 -24.83 -10.29
C ASP A 95 5.56 -24.63 -9.20
N ARG A 96 5.72 -25.34 -8.09
CA ARG A 96 4.86 -25.23 -6.91
C ARG A 96 5.67 -24.64 -5.78
N TYR A 97 5.12 -23.58 -5.20
CA TYR A 97 5.68 -22.89 -4.05
C TYR A 97 4.77 -23.13 -2.86
N LEU A 98 5.39 -23.52 -1.74
CA LEU A 98 4.71 -23.75 -0.49
C LEU A 98 4.95 -22.57 0.46
N ALA A 99 3.93 -22.28 1.24
CA ALA A 99 3.96 -21.28 2.30
C ALA A 99 3.03 -21.74 3.42
N HIS A 100 3.21 -21.21 4.62
CA HIS A 100 2.34 -21.50 5.76
C HIS A 100 1.87 -20.19 6.39
N VAL A 101 0.71 -20.26 7.05
CA VAL A 101 0.21 -19.14 7.83
C VAL A 101 0.86 -19.16 9.22
N ASN A 102 1.54 -18.09 9.63
CA ASN A 102 2.17 -18.03 10.96
C ASN A 102 1.17 -17.60 12.05
N GLU A 103 1.57 -17.67 13.32
CA GLU A 103 0.75 -17.26 14.48
C GLU A 103 0.32 -15.79 14.43
N ALA A 104 1.11 -14.93 13.79
CA ALA A 104 0.79 -13.52 13.57
C ALA A 104 -0.23 -13.31 12.43
N GLY A 105 -0.65 -14.38 11.74
CA GLY A 105 -1.59 -14.31 10.62
C GLY A 105 -0.97 -13.75 9.33
N GLN A 106 0.34 -13.93 9.17
CA GLN A 106 1.11 -13.60 7.98
C GLN A 106 1.37 -14.86 7.16
N ILE A 107 1.70 -14.68 5.89
CA ILE A 107 2.12 -15.76 5.00
C ILE A 107 3.63 -15.85 5.07
N GLU A 108 4.12 -16.95 5.60
CA GLU A 108 5.55 -17.27 5.68
C GLU A 108 5.91 -18.25 4.56
N LEU A 109 6.86 -17.87 3.73
CA LEU A 109 7.36 -18.70 2.65
C LEU A 109 8.35 -19.73 3.19
N GLU A 110 8.59 -20.82 2.45
CA GLU A 110 9.66 -21.78 2.76
C GLU A 110 11.06 -21.14 2.78
N SER A 111 11.23 -19.99 2.12
CA SER A 111 12.45 -19.17 2.22
C SER A 111 12.65 -18.47 3.57
N GLY A 112 11.66 -18.52 4.47
CA GLY A 112 11.67 -17.87 5.79
C GLY A 112 11.18 -16.43 5.79
N GLU A 113 10.71 -15.90 4.66
CA GLU A 113 10.16 -14.55 4.58
C GLU A 113 8.68 -14.52 4.93
N ALA A 114 8.30 -13.63 5.85
CA ALA A 114 6.91 -13.45 6.29
C ALA A 114 6.28 -12.16 5.73
N PHE A 115 5.03 -12.25 5.27
CA PHE A 115 4.31 -11.16 4.63
C PHE A 115 2.88 -10.99 5.15
N ASP A 116 2.49 -9.75 5.46
CA ASP A 116 1.11 -9.41 5.87
C ASP A 116 0.08 -9.53 4.73
N SER A 117 0.55 -9.59 3.49
CA SER A 117 -0.28 -9.50 2.29
C SER A 117 0.07 -10.60 1.30
N PRO A 118 -0.94 -11.23 0.67
CA PRO A 118 -0.72 -12.33 -0.25
C PRO A 118 -0.03 -11.91 -1.55
N SER A 119 -0.17 -10.66 -2.00
CA SER A 119 0.43 -10.22 -3.26
C SER A 119 1.95 -10.12 -3.20
N PRO A 120 2.57 -9.44 -2.19
CA PRO A 120 4.01 -9.49 -1.98
C PRO A 120 4.55 -10.91 -1.80
N ALA A 121 3.89 -11.73 -0.98
CA ALA A 121 4.29 -13.12 -0.77
C ALA A 121 4.36 -13.90 -2.10
N GLY A 122 3.32 -13.76 -2.93
CA GLY A 122 3.27 -14.45 -4.22
C GLY A 122 4.30 -13.90 -5.22
N SER A 123 4.53 -12.59 -5.21
CA SER A 123 5.52 -11.95 -6.07
C SER A 123 6.93 -12.43 -5.76
N THR A 124 7.28 -12.53 -4.46
CA THR A 124 8.58 -13.04 -4.04
C THR A 124 8.72 -14.53 -4.35
N ALA A 125 7.72 -15.35 -4.01
CA ALA A 125 7.76 -16.79 -4.27
C ALA A 125 7.91 -17.12 -5.76
N ALA A 126 7.10 -16.50 -6.63
CA ALA A 126 7.13 -16.75 -8.07
C ALA A 126 8.16 -15.91 -8.84
N GLY A 127 8.92 -15.04 -8.17
CA GLY A 127 9.89 -14.14 -8.81
C GLY A 127 9.27 -13.19 -9.84
N LYS A 128 8.03 -12.75 -9.62
CA LYS A 128 7.26 -11.92 -10.57
C LYS A 128 7.01 -10.51 -10.00
N PRO A 129 7.20 -9.43 -10.80
CA PRO A 129 6.97 -8.06 -10.32
C PRO A 129 5.57 -7.80 -9.78
N THR A 130 4.55 -8.43 -10.39
CA THR A 130 3.14 -8.25 -10.02
C THR A 130 2.36 -9.56 -10.14
N ILE A 131 1.79 -10.03 -9.03
CA ILE A 131 0.84 -11.14 -9.02
C ILE A 131 -0.36 -10.79 -8.14
N ASN A 132 -1.54 -11.27 -8.55
CA ASN A 132 -2.71 -11.20 -7.68
C ASN A 132 -2.62 -12.33 -6.65
N GLY A 133 -2.11 -12.01 -5.46
CA GLY A 133 -1.89 -12.99 -4.40
C GLY A 133 -3.16 -13.71 -3.94
N TRP A 134 -4.31 -13.03 -3.95
CA TRP A 134 -5.57 -13.62 -3.48
C TRP A 134 -6.04 -14.80 -4.34
N SER A 135 -5.86 -14.71 -5.66
CA SER A 135 -6.19 -15.81 -6.58
C SER A 135 -5.06 -16.82 -6.76
N ALA A 136 -3.81 -16.39 -6.51
CA ALA A 136 -2.63 -17.23 -6.74
C ALA A 136 -2.40 -18.24 -5.61
N TRP A 137 -2.58 -17.80 -4.36
CA TRP A 137 -2.48 -18.67 -3.18
C TRP A 137 -3.74 -19.50 -3.02
N LYS A 138 -3.57 -20.81 -2.82
CA LYS A 138 -4.65 -21.77 -2.63
C LYS A 138 -4.42 -22.57 -1.35
N VAL A 139 -5.47 -22.74 -0.56
CA VAL A 139 -5.49 -23.65 0.59
C VAL A 139 -6.07 -25.00 0.19
N ARG A 140 -5.67 -26.04 0.89
CA ARG A 140 -6.20 -27.39 0.68
C ARG A 140 -7.42 -27.62 1.57
N ARG A 141 -8.61 -27.70 0.98
CA ARG A 141 -9.87 -27.94 1.70
C ARG A 141 -10.71 -29.00 1.02
N GLY A 142 -11.22 -29.96 1.78
CA GLY A 142 -12.14 -30.98 1.29
C GLY A 142 -11.62 -31.79 0.11
N GLY A 143 -10.30 -32.01 0.01
CA GLY A 143 -9.66 -32.71 -1.11
C GLY A 143 -9.36 -31.86 -2.35
N GLY A 144 -9.75 -30.57 -2.35
CA GLY A 144 -9.50 -29.61 -3.44
C GLY A 144 -8.59 -28.45 -3.05
N LEU A 145 -8.11 -27.71 -4.05
CA LEU A 145 -7.37 -26.45 -3.86
C LEU A 145 -8.33 -25.27 -4.01
N THR A 146 -8.59 -24.57 -2.91
CA THR A 146 -9.47 -23.40 -2.87
C THR A 146 -8.64 -22.12 -2.83
N PRO A 147 -8.81 -21.17 -3.77
CA PRO A 147 -8.13 -19.87 -3.74
C PRO A 147 -8.45 -19.07 -2.48
N LEU A 148 -7.49 -18.28 -1.97
CA LEU A 148 -7.73 -17.36 -0.85
C LEU A 148 -8.84 -16.34 -1.14
N HIS A 149 -9.02 -15.97 -2.41
CA HIS A 149 -10.14 -15.17 -2.88
C HIS A 149 -11.50 -15.76 -2.48
N ASP A 150 -11.67 -17.07 -2.67
CA ASP A 150 -12.93 -17.76 -2.41
C ASP A 150 -13.11 -18.03 -0.92
N VAL A 151 -12.03 -18.31 -0.19
CA VAL A 151 -12.04 -18.37 1.28
C VAL A 151 -12.50 -17.05 1.88
N ARG A 152 -12.03 -15.92 1.33
CA ARG A 152 -12.49 -14.59 1.74
C ARG A 152 -13.96 -14.37 1.39
N ALA A 153 -14.39 -14.75 0.19
CA ALA A 153 -15.78 -14.60 -0.24
C ALA A 153 -16.74 -15.42 0.65
N ASP A 154 -16.35 -16.64 1.03
CA ASP A 154 -17.08 -17.49 1.97
C ASP A 154 -17.10 -16.90 3.39
N ALA A 155 -16.00 -16.32 3.86
CA ALA A 155 -15.98 -15.63 5.15
C ALA A 155 -16.88 -14.37 5.19
N LEU A 156 -16.93 -13.61 4.09
CA LEU A 156 -17.83 -12.48 3.94
C LEU A 156 -19.30 -12.91 3.84
N SER A 157 -19.60 -13.96 3.08
CA SER A 157 -20.99 -14.45 2.92
C SER A 157 -21.57 -15.03 4.21
N ARG A 158 -20.71 -15.61 5.07
CA ARG A 158 -21.07 -16.08 6.41
C ARG A 158 -21.23 -14.96 7.44
N GLY A 159 -20.97 -13.70 7.07
CA GLY A 159 -21.03 -12.56 7.99
C GLY A 159 -19.93 -12.56 9.05
N LEU A 160 -18.87 -13.37 8.88
CA LEU A 160 -17.75 -13.46 9.82
C LEU A 160 -16.81 -12.26 9.72
N LEU A 161 -16.88 -11.53 8.60
CA LEU A 161 -16.09 -10.34 8.33
C LEU A 161 -17.01 -9.14 8.08
N GLU A 162 -17.03 -8.18 9.00
CA GLU A 162 -17.58 -6.86 8.69
C GLU A 162 -16.56 -6.08 7.86
N VAL A 163 -16.98 -5.58 6.70
CA VAL A 163 -16.18 -4.65 5.92
C VAL A 163 -16.12 -3.35 6.73
N ALA A 164 -14.94 -3.02 7.26
CA ALA A 164 -14.72 -1.70 7.84
C ALA A 164 -14.99 -0.67 6.74
N THR A 165 -16.12 0.02 6.88
CA THR A 165 -16.60 1.06 5.95
C THR A 165 -15.73 2.29 6.08
#